data_AF-A0A355FU01-F1
#
_entry.id   AF-A0A355FU01-F1
#
_cell.length_a   1.000
_cell.length_b   1.000
_cell.length_c   1.000
_cell.angle_alpha   90.00
_cell.angle_beta   90.00
_cell.angle_gamma   90.00
#
_symmetry.space_group_name_H-M   'P 1'
#
loop_
_entity.id
_entity.type
_entity.pdbx_description
1 polymer ?
#
loop_
_entity_poly.entity_id
_entity_poly.type
_entity_poly.pdbx_seq_one_letter_code
_entity_poly.pdbx_strand_id
1 'polypeptide(L)'
;MKGLALHWQVIIGLILGVAYAWMSVTLGWNDFTLAYIQPFGDIFINLLKLIAVPLVLFSIISGVTSLGNIQKLGRMGIKTLVTYVLTTMVAVVIGLILVNMFKPGAGADPELLDANRIRYELWRDANGIQALDDIRMVDDPSNAALVELIAQEEAASSEWVTDKLTKASKTKKSGPLQPLVDVVPKNIFGSLVDMSMLQIIFFAIFFGVVVVGLPNEKKAPLTRAIDSLNEV
;
A
#
# COMPACT_ATOMS: atom_id res chain seq x y z
N MET A 1 6.21 -11.38 -38.91
CA MET A 1 6.05 -9.95 -38.52
C MET A 1 6.50 -9.84 -37.06
N LYS A 2 7.47 -8.98 -36.73
CA LYS A 2 7.89 -8.80 -35.32
C LYS A 2 6.73 -8.13 -34.58
N GLY A 3 6.11 -8.84 -33.63
CA GLY A 3 5.04 -8.29 -32.80
C GLY A 3 5.53 -7.10 -31.96
N LEU A 4 4.60 -6.24 -31.54
CA LEU A 4 4.89 -5.15 -30.60
C LEU A 4 5.48 -5.70 -29.30
N ALA A 5 6.47 -5.02 -28.73
CA ALA A 5 7.08 -5.42 -27.47
C ALA A 5 6.09 -5.33 -26.29
N LEU A 6 6.25 -6.19 -25.28
CA LEU A 6 5.32 -6.34 -24.16
C LEU A 6 5.05 -5.02 -23.40
N HIS A 7 6.07 -4.21 -23.14
CA HIS A 7 5.89 -2.92 -22.46
C HIS A 7 4.98 -1.97 -23.25
N TRP A 8 5.05 -1.98 -24.58
CA TRP A 8 4.13 -1.21 -25.41
C TRP A 8 2.72 -1.76 -25.38
N GLN A 9 2.55 -3.08 -25.33
CA GLN A 9 1.23 -3.70 -25.18
C GLN A 9 0.58 -3.31 -23.85
N VAL A 10 1.35 -3.28 -22.76
CA VAL A 10 0.87 -2.84 -21.44
C VAL A 10 0.47 -1.37 -21.45
N ILE A 11 1.30 -0.49 -22.02
CA ILE A 11 0.99 0.95 -22.11
C ILE A 11 -0.27 1.19 -22.95
N ILE A 12 -0.40 0.52 -24.10
CA ILE A 12 -1.59 0.61 -24.95
C ILE A 12 -2.82 0.11 -24.18
N GLY A 13 -2.71 -1.02 -23.48
CA GLY A 13 -3.79 -1.55 -22.65
C GLY A 13 -4.23 -0.59 -21.54
N LEU A 14 -3.29 0.07 -20.86
CA LEU A 14 -3.58 1.08 -19.85
C LEU A 14 -4.33 2.28 -20.45
N ILE A 15 -3.85 2.83 -21.57
CA ILE A 15 -4.46 3.98 -22.21
C ILE A 15 -5.88 3.65 -22.69
N LEU A 16 -6.05 2.50 -23.35
CA LEU A 16 -7.37 2.03 -23.80
C LEU A 16 -8.30 1.76 -22.62
N GLY A 17 -7.81 1.18 -21.52
CA GLY A 17 -8.58 0.94 -20.31
C GLY A 17 -9.09 2.25 -19.68
N VAL A 18 -8.24 3.27 -19.59
CA VAL A 18 -8.64 4.60 -19.09
C VAL A 18 -9.66 5.26 -20.02
N ALA A 19 -9.44 5.22 -21.33
CA ALA A 19 -10.39 5.78 -22.31
C ALA A 19 -11.75 5.07 -22.26
N TYR A 20 -11.74 3.74 -22.13
CA TYR A 20 -12.96 2.94 -21.99
C TYR A 20 -13.69 3.26 -20.68
N ALA A 21 -12.97 3.33 -19.55
CA ALA A 21 -13.56 3.66 -18.26
C ALA A 21 -14.23 5.04 -18.28
N TRP A 22 -13.56 6.05 -18.85
CA TRP A 22 -14.13 7.39 -19.03
C TRP A 22 -15.40 7.35 -19.87
N MET A 23 -15.37 6.64 -21.00
CA MET A 23 -16.53 6.48 -21.88
C MET A 23 -17.70 5.78 -21.19
N SER A 24 -17.43 4.70 -20.44
CA SER A 24 -18.42 3.93 -19.69
C SER A 24 -19.18 4.79 -18.67
N VAL A 25 -18.45 5.65 -17.94
CA VAL A 25 -19.05 6.59 -16.98
C VAL A 25 -19.92 7.62 -17.71
N THR A 26 -19.44 8.21 -18.81
CA THR A 26 -20.21 9.22 -19.55
C THR A 26 -21.47 8.68 -20.23
N LEU A 27 -21.44 7.43 -20.70
CA LEU A 27 -22.57 6.76 -21.35
C LEU A 27 -23.53 6.09 -20.35
N GLY A 28 -23.18 6.05 -19.06
CA GLY A 28 -24.01 5.47 -18.00
C GLY A 28 -24.03 3.94 -17.96
N TRP A 29 -23.05 3.26 -18.56
CA TRP A 29 -22.98 1.79 -18.60
C TRP A 29 -21.96 1.21 -17.60
N ASN A 30 -21.69 1.96 -16.52
CA ASN A 30 -20.72 1.58 -15.50
C ASN A 30 -21.03 0.21 -14.88
N ASP A 31 -22.30 -0.11 -14.68
CA ASP A 31 -22.73 -1.40 -14.11
C ASP A 31 -22.26 -2.60 -14.96
N PHE A 32 -22.30 -2.47 -16.29
CA PHE A 32 -21.76 -3.50 -17.18
C PHE A 32 -20.24 -3.66 -17.00
N THR A 33 -19.53 -2.55 -16.83
CA THR A 33 -18.08 -2.57 -16.63
C THR A 33 -17.72 -3.27 -15.32
N LEU A 34 -18.43 -2.95 -14.23
CA LEU A 34 -18.23 -3.58 -12.94
C LEU A 34 -18.61 -5.07 -12.95
N ALA A 35 -19.69 -5.44 -13.63
CA ALA A 35 -20.16 -6.83 -13.64
C ALA A 35 -19.36 -7.75 -14.56
N TYR A 36 -18.89 -7.27 -15.71
CA TYR A 36 -18.30 -8.13 -16.74
C TYR A 36 -16.82 -7.88 -17.02
N ILE A 37 -16.32 -6.65 -16.82
CA ILE A 37 -14.93 -6.31 -17.14
C ILE A 37 -14.05 -6.39 -15.90
N GLN A 38 -14.49 -5.86 -14.77
CA GLN A 38 -13.74 -5.88 -13.51
C GLN A 38 -13.30 -7.31 -13.08
N PRO A 39 -14.12 -8.37 -13.21
CA PRO A 39 -13.71 -9.72 -12.82
C PRO A 39 -12.44 -10.22 -13.53
N PHE A 40 -12.18 -9.78 -14.77
CA PHE A 40 -10.92 -10.13 -15.46
C PHE A 40 -9.71 -9.43 -14.82
N GLY A 41 -9.89 -8.19 -14.35
CA GLY A 41 -8.90 -7.49 -13.56
C GLY A 41 -8.63 -8.19 -12.23
N ASP A 42 -9.69 -8.62 -11.54
CA ASP A 42 -9.57 -9.35 -10.28
C ASP A 42 -8.85 -10.69 -10.46
N ILE A 43 -9.17 -11.45 -11.51
CA ILE A 43 -8.45 -12.68 -11.89
C ILE A 43 -6.98 -12.39 -12.12
N PHE A 44 -6.66 -11.34 -12.91
CA PHE A 44 -5.27 -10.96 -13.18
C PHE A 44 -4.51 -10.61 -11.90
N ILE A 45 -5.11 -9.81 -11.01
CA ILE A 45 -4.49 -9.46 -9.72
C ILE A 45 -4.32 -10.71 -8.84
N ASN A 46 -5.29 -11.61 -8.81
CA ASN A 46 -5.19 -12.87 -8.05
C ASN A 46 -4.07 -13.76 -8.59
N LEU A 47 -3.89 -13.84 -9.91
CA LEU A 47 -2.77 -14.56 -10.53
C LEU A 47 -1.42 -13.94 -10.18
N LEU A 48 -1.30 -12.60 -10.23
CA LEU A 48 -0.08 -11.91 -9.79
C LEU A 48 0.23 -12.19 -8.32
N LYS A 49 -0.77 -12.12 -7.45
CA LYS A 49 -0.64 -12.40 -6.00
C LYS A 49 -0.25 -13.85 -5.73
N LEU A 50 -0.84 -14.80 -6.46
CA LEU A 50 -0.55 -16.24 -6.36
C LEU A 50 0.93 -16.54 -6.64
N ILE A 51 1.51 -15.87 -7.63
CA ILE A 51 2.92 -16.05 -8.01
C ILE A 51 3.85 -15.26 -7.08
N ALA A 52 3.48 -14.02 -6.73
CA ALA A 52 4.36 -13.12 -5.98
C ALA A 52 4.71 -13.64 -4.58
N VAL A 53 3.76 -14.21 -3.85
CA VAL A 53 3.97 -14.62 -2.44
C VAL A 53 4.98 -15.76 -2.30
N PRO A 54 4.82 -16.91 -3.00
CA PRO A 54 5.81 -17.99 -2.96
C PRO A 54 7.15 -17.56 -3.54
N LEU A 55 7.14 -16.82 -4.65
CA LEU A 55 8.37 -16.35 -5.30
C LEU A 55 9.20 -15.51 -4.33
N VAL A 56 8.60 -14.54 -3.63
CA VAL A 56 9.33 -13.71 -2.67
C VAL A 56 9.90 -14.55 -1.52
N LEU A 57 9.15 -15.52 -1.00
CA LEU A 57 9.64 -16.42 0.06
C LEU A 57 10.89 -17.19 -0.41
N PHE A 58 10.80 -17.92 -1.53
CA PHE A 58 11.91 -18.75 -2.01
C PHE A 58 13.07 -17.93 -2.56
N SER A 59 12.81 -16.85 -3.28
CA SER A 59 13.82 -15.92 -3.81
C SER A 59 14.66 -15.32 -2.69
N ILE A 60 14.05 -14.90 -1.58
CA ILE A 60 14.79 -14.32 -0.46
C ILE A 60 15.59 -15.39 0.26
N ILE A 61 15.03 -16.59 0.49
CA ILE A 61 15.79 -17.66 1.13
C ILE A 61 16.99 -18.04 0.26
N SER A 62 16.80 -18.33 -1.03
CA SER A 62 17.87 -18.63 -1.99
C SER A 62 18.91 -17.50 -2.07
N GLY A 63 18.43 -16.25 -2.13
CA GLY A 63 19.28 -15.06 -2.12
C GLY A 63 20.17 -15.01 -0.87
N VAL A 64 19.61 -15.25 0.31
CA VAL A 64 20.37 -15.23 1.57
C VAL A 64 21.34 -16.41 1.68
N THR A 65 20.93 -17.62 1.30
CA THR A 65 21.79 -18.80 1.36
C THR A 65 22.98 -18.71 0.40
N SER A 66 22.80 -18.07 -0.77
CA SER A 66 23.86 -17.85 -1.76
C SER A 66 24.98 -16.92 -1.27
N LEU A 67 24.71 -16.03 -0.31
CA LEU A 67 25.71 -15.10 0.23
C LEU A 67 26.79 -15.82 1.06
N GLY A 68 26.48 -17.00 1.59
CA GLY A 68 27.38 -17.90 2.34
C GLY A 68 27.89 -17.37 3.70
N ASN A 69 27.86 -16.06 3.94
CA ASN A 69 28.36 -15.41 5.15
C ASN A 69 27.32 -14.40 5.69
N ILE A 70 26.95 -14.58 6.95
CA ILE A 70 25.89 -13.81 7.63
C ILE A 70 26.29 -12.33 7.81
N GLN A 71 27.58 -12.03 8.03
CA GLN A 71 28.07 -10.66 8.17
C GLN A 71 27.91 -9.85 6.87
N LYS A 72 28.00 -10.50 5.70
CA LYS A 72 27.73 -9.85 4.40
C LYS A 72 26.27 -9.37 4.32
N LEU A 73 25.33 -10.18 4.79
CA LEU A 73 23.91 -9.84 4.80
C LEU A 73 23.62 -8.63 5.68
N GLY A 74 24.15 -8.60 6.92
CA GLY A 74 23.96 -7.47 7.84
C GLY A 74 24.49 -6.15 7.27
N ARG A 75 25.69 -6.17 6.66
CA ARG A 75 26.29 -4.98 6.02
C ARG A 75 25.49 -4.52 4.80
N MET A 76 24.97 -5.45 4.00
CA MET A 76 24.11 -5.13 2.87
C MET A 76 22.81 -4.50 3.36
N GLY A 77 22.15 -5.09 4.36
CA GLY A 77 20.91 -4.58 4.94
C GLY A 77 21.03 -3.16 5.50
N ILE A 78 22.08 -2.87 6.27
CA ILE A 78 22.32 -1.51 6.79
C ILE A 78 22.55 -0.51 5.65
N LYS A 79 23.36 -0.86 4.64
CA LYS A 79 23.58 0.02 3.48
C LYS A 79 22.29 0.29 2.70
N THR A 80 21.44 -0.72 2.54
CA THR A 80 20.13 -0.57 1.89
C THR A 80 19.20 0.30 2.72
N LEU A 81 19.12 0.07 4.03
CA LEU A 81 18.28 0.86 4.93
C LEU A 81 18.68 2.34 4.93
N VAL A 82 19.98 2.62 5.05
CA VAL A 82 20.52 3.99 4.99
C VAL A 82 20.23 4.63 3.64
N THR A 83 20.45 3.91 2.53
CA THR A 83 20.13 4.41 1.19
C THR A 83 18.65 4.76 1.07
N TYR A 84 17.75 3.87 1.49
CA TYR A 84 16.31 4.15 1.44
C TYR A 84 15.93 5.36 2.28
N VAL A 85 16.35 5.43 3.54
CA VAL A 85 16.06 6.58 4.41
C VAL A 85 16.56 7.89 3.81
N LEU A 86 17.80 7.93 3.29
CA LEU A 86 18.35 9.12 2.65
C LEU A 86 17.57 9.51 1.40
N THR A 87 17.28 8.55 0.51
CA THR A 87 16.53 8.82 -0.73
C THR A 87 15.10 9.27 -0.45
N THR A 88 14.43 8.71 0.57
CA THR A 88 13.10 9.14 0.99
C THR A 88 13.13 10.54 1.57
N MET A 89 14.12 10.89 2.38
CA MET A 89 14.28 12.26 2.89
C MET A 89 14.48 13.26 1.74
N VAL A 90 15.32 12.93 0.76
CA VAL A 90 15.50 13.77 -0.44
C VAL A 90 14.20 13.91 -1.23
N ALA A 91 13.46 12.81 -1.44
CA ALA A 91 12.19 12.82 -2.13
C ALA A 91 11.14 13.69 -1.40
N VAL A 92 11.08 13.64 -0.07
CA VAL A 92 10.21 14.48 0.75
C VAL A 92 10.59 15.96 0.60
N VAL A 93 11.88 16.31 0.65
CA VAL A 93 12.34 17.69 0.46
C VAL A 93 11.94 18.21 -0.92
N ILE A 94 12.18 17.42 -1.98
CA ILE A 94 11.77 17.78 -3.34
C ILE A 94 10.26 17.96 -3.41
N GLY A 95 9.48 17.02 -2.85
CA GLY A 95 8.02 17.11 -2.79
C GLY A 95 7.54 18.38 -2.08
N LEU A 96 8.13 18.74 -0.95
CA LEU A 96 7.80 19.96 -0.22
C LEU A 96 8.16 21.22 -1.02
N ILE A 97 9.29 21.24 -1.73
CA ILE A 97 9.64 22.37 -2.61
C ILE A 97 8.61 22.52 -3.72
N LEU A 98 8.25 21.43 -4.39
CA LEU A 98 7.28 21.44 -5.49
C LEU A 98 5.89 21.89 -5.01
N VAL A 99 5.40 21.37 -3.87
CA VAL A 99 4.10 21.75 -3.31
C VAL A 99 4.07 23.23 -2.94
N ASN A 100 5.14 23.76 -2.34
CA ASN A 100 5.19 25.18 -1.97
C ASN A 100 5.35 26.12 -3.18
N MET A 101 5.94 25.63 -4.27
CA MET A 101 6.11 26.39 -5.51
C MET A 101 4.83 26.43 -6.36
N PHE A 102 4.20 25.27 -6.58
CA PHE A 102 3.00 25.16 -7.43
C PHE A 102 1.70 25.44 -6.68
N LYS A 103 1.70 25.31 -5.34
CA LYS A 103 0.52 25.50 -4.48
C LYS A 103 -0.75 24.84 -5.04
N PRO A 104 -0.72 23.51 -5.32
CA PRO A 104 -1.88 22.82 -5.85
C PRO A 104 -3.05 22.97 -4.87
N GLY A 105 -4.17 23.52 -5.35
CA GLY A 105 -5.36 23.82 -4.53
C GLY A 105 -5.68 25.30 -4.34
N ALA A 106 -4.75 26.22 -4.64
CA ALA A 106 -5.00 27.67 -4.51
C ALA A 106 -6.07 28.21 -5.48
N GLY A 107 -6.34 27.50 -6.58
CA GLY A 107 -7.40 27.82 -7.54
C GLY A 107 -8.66 26.98 -7.39
N ALA A 108 -8.84 26.28 -6.26
CA ALA A 108 -10.06 25.55 -5.99
C ALA A 108 -11.25 26.52 -5.78
N ASP A 109 -12.44 26.08 -6.18
CA ASP A 109 -13.68 26.83 -5.99
C ASP A 109 -13.92 27.11 -4.48
N PRO A 110 -14.12 28.37 -4.07
CA PRO A 110 -14.39 28.72 -2.68
C PRO A 110 -15.53 27.91 -2.04
N GLU A 111 -16.63 27.68 -2.77
CA GLU A 111 -17.77 26.90 -2.24
C GLU A 111 -17.36 25.46 -1.92
N LEU A 112 -16.49 24.86 -2.73
CA LEU A 112 -15.96 23.51 -2.48
C LEU A 112 -14.99 23.49 -1.28
N LEU A 113 -14.24 24.56 -1.05
CA LEU A 113 -13.36 24.67 0.11
C LEU A 113 -14.17 24.73 1.40
N ASP A 114 -15.22 25.56 1.42
CA ASP A 114 -16.12 25.73 2.57
C ASP A 114 -16.89 24.44 2.85
N ALA A 115 -17.41 23.77 1.81
CA ALA A 115 -18.09 22.48 1.96
C ALA A 115 -17.15 21.39 2.53
N ASN A 116 -15.92 21.28 2.03
CA ASN A 116 -14.95 20.32 2.57
C ASN A 116 -14.57 20.62 4.03
N ARG A 117 -14.46 21.90 4.38
CA ARG A 117 -14.16 22.36 5.73
C ARG A 117 -15.30 22.01 6.70
N ILE A 118 -16.54 22.32 6.35
CA ILE A 118 -17.75 21.98 7.12
C ILE A 118 -17.83 20.45 7.31
N ARG A 119 -17.60 19.67 6.24
CA ARG A 119 -17.61 18.20 6.32
C ARG A 119 -16.57 17.66 7.29
N TYR A 120 -15.37 18.24 7.30
CA TYR A 120 -14.33 17.89 8.27
C TYR A 120 -14.75 18.25 9.71
N GLU A 121 -15.32 19.43 9.94
CA GLU A 121 -15.76 19.87 11.27
C GLU A 121 -16.86 18.97 11.84
N LEU A 122 -17.87 18.62 11.04
CA LEU A 122 -18.92 17.67 11.43
C LEU A 122 -18.35 16.29 11.76
N TRP A 123 -17.44 15.77 10.93
CA TRP A 123 -16.77 14.49 11.19
C TRP A 123 -15.91 14.53 12.46
N ARG A 124 -15.14 15.62 12.66
CA ARG A 124 -14.27 15.83 13.83
C ARG A 124 -15.09 15.83 15.11
N ASP A 125 -16.18 16.61 15.13
CA ASP A 125 -17.02 16.80 16.30
C ASP A 125 -17.80 15.52 16.64
N ALA A 126 -18.25 14.76 15.63
CA ALA A 126 -18.87 13.44 15.81
C ALA A 126 -17.90 12.38 16.37
N ASN A 127 -16.59 12.50 16.11
CA ASN A 127 -15.57 11.54 16.55
C ASN A 127 -14.78 12.00 17.79
N GLY A 128 -15.15 13.14 18.40
CA GLY A 128 -14.48 13.68 19.59
C GLY A 128 -13.00 14.02 19.38
N ILE A 129 -12.63 14.46 18.18
CA ILE A 129 -11.24 14.81 17.83
C ILE A 129 -10.95 16.27 18.22
N GLN A 130 -9.76 16.53 18.76
CA GLN A 130 -9.34 17.88 19.16
C GLN A 130 -9.15 18.79 17.93
N ALA A 131 -9.71 20.00 17.99
CA ALA A 131 -9.45 21.04 17.00
C ALA A 131 -8.00 21.55 17.12
N LEU A 132 -7.30 21.66 15.99
CA LEU A 132 -5.93 22.19 15.91
C LEU A 132 -5.89 23.67 15.49
N ASP A 133 -7.05 24.25 15.19
CA ASP A 133 -7.24 25.63 14.76
C ASP A 133 -8.53 26.23 15.37
N ASP A 134 -8.65 27.55 15.29
CA ASP A 134 -9.78 28.32 15.84
C ASP A 134 -10.90 28.56 14.81
N ILE A 135 -10.77 28.01 13.61
CA ILE A 135 -11.74 28.23 12.52
C ILE A 135 -12.94 27.29 12.74
N ARG A 136 -14.15 27.85 12.75
CA ARG A 136 -15.42 27.10 12.77
C ARG A 136 -16.41 27.67 11.76
N MET A 137 -16.60 26.95 10.67
CA MET A 137 -17.53 27.32 9.60
C MET A 137 -18.94 26.77 9.82
N VAL A 138 -19.08 25.73 10.66
CA VAL A 138 -20.40 25.15 11.02
C VAL A 138 -21.27 26.13 11.81
N ASP A 139 -20.65 27.00 12.60
CA ASP A 139 -21.35 27.96 13.46
C ASP A 139 -21.72 29.27 12.74
N ASP A 140 -21.26 29.46 11.49
CA ASP A 140 -21.54 30.66 10.71
C ASP A 140 -22.98 30.60 10.15
N PRO A 141 -23.85 31.59 10.45
CA PRO A 141 -25.21 31.64 9.92
C PRO A 141 -25.30 31.63 8.40
N SER A 142 -24.28 32.11 7.67
CA SER A 142 -24.28 32.07 6.19
C SER A 142 -24.18 30.65 5.63
N ASN A 143 -23.63 29.71 6.42
CA ASN A 143 -23.35 28.34 6.00
C ASN A 143 -24.43 27.35 6.45
N ALA A 144 -25.46 27.80 7.19
CA ALA A 144 -26.47 26.93 7.79
C ALA A 144 -27.15 25.97 6.78
N ALA A 145 -27.44 26.46 5.57
CA ALA A 145 -28.02 25.64 4.50
C ALA A 145 -27.06 24.57 3.96
N LEU A 146 -25.76 24.89 3.85
CA LEU A 146 -24.72 23.95 3.44
C LEU A 146 -24.45 22.91 4.52
N VAL A 147 -24.45 23.33 5.79
CA VAL A 147 -24.31 22.43 6.95
C VAL A 147 -25.45 21.41 6.96
N GLU A 148 -26.69 21.84 6.76
CA GLU A 148 -27.84 20.93 6.72
C GLU A 148 -27.74 19.92 5.57
N LEU A 149 -27.33 20.37 4.37
CA LEU A 149 -27.12 19.50 3.22
C LEU A 149 -26.01 18.46 3.45
N ILE A 150 -24.87 18.88 3.99
CA ILE A 150 -23.73 17.99 4.27
C ILE A 150 -24.02 17.06 5.44
N ALA A 151 -24.77 17.51 6.45
CA ALA A 151 -25.19 16.65 7.57
C ALA A 151 -26.17 15.56 7.13
N GLN A 152 -26.97 15.82 6.09
CA GLN A 152 -27.83 14.83 5.45
C GLN A 152 -27.10 13.94 4.44
N GLU A 153 -25.91 14.34 3.97
CA GLU A 153 -25.02 13.47 3.22
C GLU A 153 -24.54 12.37 4.17
N GLU A 154 -25.26 11.24 4.19
CA GLU A 154 -24.80 10.03 4.86
C GLU A 154 -23.42 9.74 4.30
N ALA A 155 -22.38 10.02 5.09
CA ALA A 155 -21.02 9.69 4.73
C ALA A 155 -21.04 8.18 4.55
N ALA A 156 -21.15 7.74 3.28
CA ALA A 156 -21.26 6.34 2.93
C ALA A 156 -20.14 5.65 3.69
N SER A 157 -20.51 4.91 4.74
CA SER A 157 -19.57 4.29 5.66
C SER A 157 -19.02 3.10 4.91
N SER A 158 -18.16 3.41 3.94
CA SER A 158 -17.53 2.41 3.12
C SER A 158 -16.74 1.52 4.08
N GLU A 159 -16.78 0.23 3.82
CA GLU A 159 -15.97 -0.76 4.52
C GLU A 159 -14.48 -0.34 4.56
N TRP A 160 -14.03 0.37 3.52
CA TRP A 160 -12.71 1.02 3.49
C TRP A 160 -12.53 2.10 4.56
N VAL A 161 -13.48 3.03 4.77
CA VAL A 161 -13.34 4.10 5.79
C VAL A 161 -13.25 3.46 7.17
N THR A 162 -14.15 2.53 7.48
CA THR A 162 -14.21 1.87 8.79
C THR A 162 -12.96 1.02 9.05
N ASP A 163 -12.43 0.32 8.05
CA ASP A 163 -11.14 -0.39 8.13
C ASP A 163 -9.98 0.58 8.44
N LYS A 164 -9.92 1.74 7.76
CA LYS A 164 -8.87 2.75 8.01
C LYS A 164 -8.96 3.32 9.42
N LEU A 165 -10.16 3.67 9.90
CA LEU A 165 -10.38 4.19 11.25
C LEU A 165 -10.02 3.15 12.33
N THR A 166 -10.36 1.88 12.08
CA THR A 166 -10.04 0.77 12.98
C THR A 166 -8.53 0.54 13.04
N LYS A 167 -7.84 0.54 11.89
CA LYS A 167 -6.37 0.45 11.81
C LYS A 167 -5.69 1.63 12.51
N ALA A 168 -6.13 2.87 12.25
CA ALA A 168 -5.60 4.06 12.90
C ALA A 168 -5.77 4.03 14.42
N SER A 169 -6.94 3.60 14.89
CA SER A 169 -7.23 3.44 16.33
C SER A 169 -6.35 2.37 16.98
N LYS A 170 -6.13 1.25 16.27
CA LYS A 170 -5.23 0.18 16.72
C LYS A 170 -3.78 0.66 16.78
N THR A 171 -3.32 1.44 15.80
CA THR A 171 -1.98 2.05 15.79
C THR A 171 -1.83 3.08 16.91
N LYS A 172 -2.83 3.93 17.17
CA LYS A 172 -2.78 4.91 18.27
C LYS A 172 -2.64 4.25 19.65
N LYS A 173 -3.22 3.07 19.83
CA LYS A 173 -3.11 2.27 21.06
C LYS A 173 -1.83 1.43 21.12
N SER A 174 -1.09 1.31 20.02
CA SER A 174 0.12 0.50 19.96
C SER A 174 1.34 1.27 20.47
N GLY A 175 2.27 0.57 21.13
CA GLY A 175 3.50 1.17 21.63
C GLY A 175 4.48 1.53 20.50
N PRO A 176 5.49 2.38 20.78
CA PRO A 176 6.48 2.81 19.78
C PRO A 176 7.31 1.66 19.18
N LEU A 177 7.38 0.52 19.88
CA LEU A 177 8.08 -0.68 19.42
C LEU A 177 7.18 -1.68 18.69
N GLN A 178 5.88 -1.42 18.57
CA GLN A 178 4.94 -2.33 17.91
C GLN A 178 5.36 -2.66 16.47
N PRO A 179 5.83 -1.72 15.63
CA PRO A 179 6.28 -2.06 14.28
C PRO A 179 7.42 -3.08 14.27
N LEU A 180 8.30 -3.08 15.28
CA LEU A 180 9.39 -4.06 15.39
C LEU A 180 8.88 -5.43 15.86
N VAL A 181 7.85 -5.45 16.72
CA VAL A 181 7.17 -6.69 17.12
C VAL A 181 6.42 -7.30 15.93
N ASP A 182 5.77 -6.48 15.12
CA ASP A 182 4.96 -6.92 13.97
C ASP A 182 5.80 -7.51 12.82
N VAL A 183 7.11 -7.23 12.79
CA VAL A 183 8.07 -7.85 11.86
C VAL A 183 8.17 -9.35 12.09
N VAL A 184 8.07 -9.80 13.35
CA VAL A 184 8.22 -11.21 13.70
C VAL A 184 6.86 -11.90 13.63
N PRO A 185 6.65 -12.85 12.71
CA PRO A 185 5.38 -13.55 12.61
C PRO A 185 5.15 -14.45 13.82
N LYS A 186 3.90 -14.51 14.29
CA LYS A 186 3.46 -15.56 15.22
C LYS A 186 3.32 -16.91 14.52
N ASN A 187 2.96 -16.91 13.23
CA ASN A 187 2.78 -18.10 12.40
C ASN A 187 3.04 -17.75 10.93
N ILE A 188 3.95 -18.48 10.28
CA ILE A 188 4.33 -18.22 8.88
C ILE A 188 3.20 -18.50 7.88
N PHE A 189 2.39 -19.55 8.12
CA PHE A 189 1.29 -19.90 7.23
C PHE A 189 0.20 -18.82 7.26
N GLY A 190 -0.07 -18.24 8.44
CA GLY A 190 -0.93 -17.06 8.56
C GLY A 190 -0.40 -15.89 7.74
N SER A 191 0.89 -15.57 7.87
CA SER A 191 1.51 -14.48 7.11
C SER A 191 1.48 -14.69 5.59
N LEU A 192 1.57 -15.95 5.12
CA LEU A 192 1.46 -16.29 3.70
C LEU A 192 0.03 -16.13 3.18
N VAL A 193 -0.97 -16.54 3.96
CA VAL A 193 -2.39 -16.37 3.63
C VAL A 193 -2.79 -14.89 3.63
N ASP A 194 -2.37 -14.15 4.66
CA ASP A 194 -2.66 -12.73 4.83
C ASP A 194 -1.77 -11.83 3.95
N MET A 195 -0.84 -12.42 3.19
CA MET A 195 0.12 -11.71 2.34
C MET A 195 0.91 -10.63 3.10
N SER A 196 1.24 -10.90 4.36
CA SER A 196 1.99 -9.99 5.23
C SER A 196 3.47 -9.98 4.82
N MET A 197 3.79 -9.23 3.76
CA MET A 197 5.12 -9.23 3.12
C MET A 197 6.27 -9.01 4.10
N LEU A 198 6.14 -8.08 5.05
CA LEU A 198 7.17 -7.81 6.05
C LEU A 198 7.53 -9.06 6.88
N GLN A 199 6.51 -9.81 7.29
CA GLN A 199 6.67 -11.04 8.06
C GLN A 199 7.23 -12.19 7.22
N ILE A 200 6.78 -12.31 5.96
CA ILE A 200 7.30 -13.29 5.00
C ILE A 200 8.79 -13.02 4.76
N ILE A 201 9.17 -11.77 4.49
CA ILE A 201 10.55 -11.34 4.28
C ILE A 201 11.40 -11.64 5.52
N PHE A 202 10.91 -11.29 6.71
CA PHE A 202 11.64 -11.56 7.95
C PHE A 202 11.88 -13.06 8.16
N PHE A 203 10.84 -13.87 8.01
CA PHE A 203 10.96 -15.33 8.12
C PHE A 203 11.94 -15.88 7.07
N ALA A 204 11.82 -15.45 5.81
CA ALA A 204 12.68 -15.88 4.72
C ALA A 204 14.17 -15.58 5.01
N ILE A 205 14.45 -14.37 5.49
CA ILE A 205 15.80 -13.96 5.90
C ILE A 205 16.29 -14.80 7.09
N PHE A 206 15.48 -14.93 8.13
CA PHE A 206 15.83 -15.70 9.33
C PHE A 206 16.10 -17.16 8.98
N PHE A 207 15.21 -17.78 8.22
CA PHE A 207 15.34 -19.16 7.77
C PHE A 207 16.60 -19.32 6.90
N GLY A 208 16.83 -18.43 5.93
CA GLY A 208 18.04 -18.44 5.10
C GLY A 208 19.33 -18.36 5.93
N VAL A 209 19.36 -17.49 6.94
CA VAL A 209 20.51 -17.38 7.87
C VAL A 209 20.72 -18.67 8.66
N VAL A 210 19.64 -19.30 9.16
CA VAL A 210 19.72 -20.60 9.84
C VAL A 210 20.27 -21.67 8.91
N VAL A 211 19.82 -21.72 7.65
CA VAL A 211 20.32 -22.67 6.65
C VAL A 211 21.81 -22.49 6.38
N VAL A 212 22.30 -21.25 6.30
CA VAL A 212 23.74 -20.94 6.16
C VAL A 212 24.54 -21.49 7.35
N GLY A 213 23.97 -21.49 8.55
CA GLY A 213 24.58 -22.04 9.76
C GLY A 213 24.60 -23.57 9.85
N LEU A 214 23.87 -24.30 9.00
CA LEU A 214 23.79 -25.76 9.07
C LEU A 214 25.06 -26.48 8.56
N PRO A 215 25.35 -27.69 9.05
CA PRO A 215 26.35 -28.58 8.46
C PRO A 215 26.06 -28.85 6.98
N ASN A 216 27.12 -29.03 6.18
CA ASN A 216 27.02 -29.17 4.73
C ASN A 216 26.12 -30.33 4.28
N GLU A 217 26.09 -31.42 5.04
CA GLU A 217 25.25 -32.60 4.78
C GLU A 217 23.75 -32.28 4.76
N LYS A 218 23.29 -31.39 5.65
CA LYS A 218 21.87 -30.97 5.74
C LYS A 218 21.56 -29.75 4.89
N LYS A 219 22.56 -28.90 4.65
CA LYS A 219 22.43 -27.66 3.87
C LYS A 219 22.20 -27.92 2.38
N ALA A 220 22.95 -28.84 1.78
CA ALA A 220 22.91 -29.12 0.35
C ALA A 220 21.52 -29.55 -0.17
N PRO A 221 20.83 -30.54 0.43
CA PRO A 221 19.49 -30.93 -0.05
C PRO A 221 18.46 -29.80 0.14
N LEU A 222 18.55 -29.05 1.23
CA LEU A 222 17.61 -27.97 1.52
C LEU A 222 17.78 -26.78 0.57
N THR A 223 19.02 -26.39 0.28
CA THR A 223 19.30 -25.29 -0.66
C THR A 223 18.83 -25.65 -2.07
N ARG A 224 19.11 -26.89 -2.52
CA ARG A 224 18.62 -27.38 -3.82
C ARG A 224 17.10 -27.35 -3.94
N ALA A 225 16.39 -27.81 -2.91
CA ALA A 225 14.93 -27.78 -2.91
C ALA A 225 14.37 -26.36 -3.03
N ILE A 226 14.99 -25.40 -2.34
CA ILE A 226 14.57 -23.98 -2.35
C ILE A 226 14.88 -23.33 -3.70
N ASP A 227 16.05 -23.61 -4.27
CA ASP A 227 16.42 -23.11 -5.59
C ASP A 227 15.47 -23.68 -6.65
N SER A 228 15.15 -24.98 -6.59
CA SER A 228 14.17 -25.59 -7.49
C SER A 228 12.76 -24.98 -7.34
N LEU A 229 12.34 -24.62 -6.13
CA LEU A 229 11.05 -23.94 -5.91
C LEU A 229 11.07 -22.46 -6.34
N ASN A 230 12.25 -21.84 -6.41
CA ASN A 230 12.40 -20.46 -6.88
C ASN A 230 12.44 -20.36 -8.40
N GLU A 231 12.86 -21.42 -9.09
CA GLU A 231 12.93 -21.49 -10.55
C GLU A 231 11.58 -21.80 -11.22
N VAL A 232 10.60 -22.30 -10.45
CA VAL A 232 9.24 -22.63 -10.90
C VAL A 232 8.31 -21.44 -10.69
#